data_AF-A0A950QEM5-F1
#
_entry.id   AF-A0A950QEM5-F1
#
_cell.length_a   1.000
_cell.length_b   1.000
_cell.length_c   1.000
_cell.angle_alpha   90.00
_cell.angle_beta   90.00
_cell.angle_gamma   90.00
#
_symmetry.space_group_name_H-M   'P 1'
#
loop_
_entity.id
_entity.type
_entity.pdbx_description
1 polymer ?
#
loop_
_entity_poly.entity_id
_entity_poly.type
_entity_poly.pdbx_seq_one_letter_code
_entity_poly.pdbx_strand_id
1 'polypeptide(L)'
;MMKRAVPLWAILVFAASAFAATTSHEETVVRHTYAKLAYAANVESVWRVVDEQGEHMNVANAMREIDEQKLQFNLSDFKVGYIKDIQGFYTDYVAVAGVGEVLSVGPSTNTTTEDGELVRVSLTGTAQWAMGTDGISAASKFPAVSILSRAIDGITYERYAAYRVHVKFEGKQRDYRALAVFAPAKPGSGTVLTTENEIEDVLFVDFITGNSALTYFCKESNDVSPTRLLDFPSNPIVERWLRENPPLSRK
;
A
#
# COMPACT_ATOMS: atom_id res chain seq x y z
N MET A 1 -72.36 -1.20 1.57
CA MET A 1 -71.04 -0.60 1.30
C MET A 1 -70.30 -0.39 2.62
N MET A 2 -69.42 -1.31 3.01
CA MET A 2 -68.64 -1.21 4.25
C MET A 2 -67.26 -0.63 3.93
N LYS A 3 -66.94 0.54 4.53
CA LYS A 3 -65.61 1.15 4.49
C LYS A 3 -64.68 0.38 5.43
N ARG A 4 -63.67 -0.32 4.88
CA ARG A 4 -62.62 -0.96 5.67
C ARG A 4 -61.51 0.06 5.95
N ALA A 5 -61.25 0.32 7.22
CA ALA A 5 -60.13 1.12 7.69
C ALA A 5 -58.84 0.30 7.57
N VAL A 6 -57.83 0.84 6.89
CA VAL A 6 -56.49 0.24 6.77
C VAL A 6 -55.64 0.79 7.92
N PRO A 7 -55.06 -0.05 8.80
CA PRO A 7 -54.19 0.41 9.86
C PRO A 7 -52.83 0.83 9.29
N LEU A 8 -52.42 2.05 9.64
CA LEU A 8 -51.12 2.64 9.32
C LEU A 8 -50.07 2.03 10.26
N TRP A 9 -49.24 1.13 9.75
CA TRP A 9 -48.09 0.59 10.49
C TRP A 9 -46.93 1.59 10.41
N ALA A 10 -46.55 2.17 11.53
CA ALA A 10 -45.34 2.98 11.64
C ALA A 10 -44.11 2.07 11.60
N ILE A 11 -43.33 2.15 10.51
CA ILE A 11 -42.02 1.50 10.42
C ILE A 11 -41.04 2.34 11.23
N LEU A 12 -40.66 1.84 12.40
CA LEU A 12 -39.58 2.40 13.21
C LEU A 12 -38.25 1.99 12.55
N VAL A 13 -37.69 2.89 11.74
CA VAL A 13 -36.34 2.73 11.19
C VAL A 13 -35.35 3.02 12.33
N PHE A 14 -34.83 1.96 12.96
CA PHE A 14 -33.63 2.08 13.79
C PHE A 14 -32.47 2.44 12.86
N ALA A 15 -32.10 3.72 12.84
CA ALA A 15 -30.83 4.15 12.30
C ALA A 15 -29.74 3.55 13.21
N ALA A 16 -29.17 2.42 12.80
CA ALA A 16 -27.96 1.89 13.40
C ALA A 16 -26.87 2.94 13.19
N SER A 17 -26.54 3.69 14.24
CA SER A 17 -25.36 4.52 14.26
C SER A 17 -24.16 3.60 14.08
N ALA A 18 -23.65 3.51 12.85
CA ALA A 18 -22.34 2.95 12.61
C ALA A 18 -21.35 3.82 13.39
N PHE A 19 -20.95 3.37 14.57
CA PHE A 19 -19.75 3.90 15.22
C PHE A 19 -18.64 3.68 14.20
N ALA A 20 -18.20 4.76 13.56
CA ALA A 20 -17.00 4.73 12.75
C ALA A 20 -15.88 4.34 13.72
N ALA A 21 -15.48 3.07 13.69
CA ALA A 21 -14.37 2.59 14.47
C ALA A 21 -13.17 3.48 14.12
N THR A 22 -12.66 4.20 15.11
CA THR A 22 -11.49 5.07 14.91
C THR A 22 -10.34 4.16 14.47
N THR A 23 -9.90 4.34 13.22
CA THR A 23 -8.74 3.63 12.67
C THR A 23 -7.53 3.90 13.54
N SER A 24 -6.74 2.87 13.88
CA SER A 24 -5.52 3.08 14.66
C SER A 24 -4.47 3.85 13.83
N HIS A 25 -3.48 4.43 14.50
CA HIS A 25 -2.36 5.09 13.83
C HIS A 25 -1.62 4.12 12.89
N GLU A 26 -1.31 2.92 13.38
CA GLU A 26 -0.60 1.86 12.65
C GLU A 26 -1.38 1.39 11.42
N GLU A 27 -2.69 1.20 11.55
CA GLU A 27 -3.53 0.86 10.41
C GLU A 27 -3.54 1.99 9.37
N THR A 28 -3.59 3.24 9.83
CA THR A 28 -3.54 4.43 8.95
C THR A 28 -2.21 4.48 8.19
N VAL A 29 -1.08 4.30 8.88
CA VAL A 29 0.26 4.27 8.27
C VAL A 29 0.34 3.14 7.24
N VAL A 30 -0.03 1.91 7.61
CA VAL A 30 -0.01 0.76 6.69
C VAL A 30 -0.87 1.03 5.45
N ARG A 31 -2.13 1.44 5.62
CA ARG A 31 -3.03 1.72 4.49
C ARG A 31 -2.48 2.80 3.59
N HIS A 32 -1.92 3.86 4.17
CA HIS A 32 -1.32 4.95 3.42
C HIS A 32 -0.09 4.50 2.64
N THR A 33 0.79 3.68 3.24
CA THR A 33 1.97 3.13 2.57
C THR A 33 1.60 2.26 1.36
N TYR A 34 0.64 1.35 1.49
CA TYR A 34 0.18 0.53 0.36
C TYR A 34 -0.53 1.36 -0.72
N ALA A 35 -1.27 2.40 -0.33
CA ALA A 35 -1.88 3.33 -1.28
C ALA A 35 -0.80 4.08 -2.10
N LYS A 36 0.26 4.56 -1.44
CA LYS A 36 1.42 5.17 -2.12
C LYS A 36 2.09 4.20 -3.08
N LEU A 37 2.37 2.97 -2.64
CA LEU A 37 2.98 1.94 -3.47
C LEU A 37 2.13 1.63 -4.71
N ALA A 38 0.83 1.40 -4.53
CA ALA A 38 -0.10 1.15 -5.63
C ALA A 38 -0.16 2.34 -6.59
N TYR A 39 -0.27 3.56 -6.07
CA TYR A 39 -0.27 4.76 -6.89
C TYR A 39 1.02 4.89 -7.71
N ALA A 40 2.19 4.65 -7.09
CA ALA A 40 3.49 4.68 -7.76
C ALA A 40 3.60 3.65 -8.90
N ALA A 41 3.09 2.45 -8.68
CA ALA A 41 3.07 1.38 -9.69
C ALA A 41 2.07 1.67 -10.83
N ASN A 42 0.93 2.28 -10.50
CA ASN A 42 -0.07 2.66 -11.50
C ASN A 42 0.42 3.82 -12.38
N VAL A 43 1.15 4.79 -11.81
CA VAL A 43 1.83 5.85 -12.58
C VAL A 43 2.81 5.22 -13.58
N GLU A 44 3.59 4.22 -13.17
CA GLU A 44 4.52 3.52 -14.06
C GLU A 44 3.80 2.79 -15.21
N SER A 45 2.67 2.16 -14.90
CA SER A 45 1.87 1.42 -15.90
C SER A 45 1.31 2.36 -16.97
N VAL A 46 0.80 3.54 -16.56
CA VAL A 46 0.33 4.57 -17.49
C VAL A 46 1.47 5.08 -18.36
N TRP A 47 2.62 5.38 -17.73
CA TRP A 47 3.80 5.84 -18.46
C TRP A 47 4.22 4.83 -19.52
N ARG A 48 4.32 3.54 -19.16
CA ARG A 48 4.69 2.46 -20.09
C ARG A 48 3.75 2.38 -21.29
N VAL A 49 2.43 2.41 -21.07
CA VAL A 49 1.44 2.36 -22.15
C VAL A 49 1.57 3.56 -23.09
N VAL A 50 1.82 4.75 -22.56
CA VAL A 50 2.00 5.98 -23.34
C VAL A 50 3.31 5.97 -24.12
N ASP A 51 4.41 5.54 -23.50
CA ASP A 51 5.75 5.51 -24.07
C ASP A 51 5.88 4.44 -25.18
N GLU A 52 5.40 3.22 -24.94
CA GLU A 52 5.54 2.09 -25.87
C GLU A 52 4.62 2.21 -27.10
N GLN A 53 3.43 2.79 -26.94
CA GLN A 53 2.41 2.78 -28.00
C GLN A 53 2.23 4.12 -28.71
N GLY A 54 2.79 5.21 -28.16
CA GLY A 54 2.73 6.55 -28.72
C GLY A 54 1.29 7.06 -28.93
N GLU A 55 1.14 8.03 -29.85
CA GLU A 55 -0.17 8.65 -30.17
C GLU A 55 -1.15 7.73 -30.92
N HIS A 56 -0.74 6.51 -31.28
CA HIS A 56 -1.48 5.65 -32.20
C HIS A 56 -2.52 4.75 -31.51
N MET A 57 -2.48 4.61 -30.19
CA MET A 57 -3.46 3.80 -29.47
C MET A 57 -4.76 4.56 -29.22
N ASN A 58 -5.91 3.90 -29.48
CA ASN A 58 -7.20 4.42 -29.06
C ASN A 58 -7.28 4.49 -27.52
N VAL A 59 -7.71 5.64 -26.98
CA VAL A 59 -7.84 5.90 -25.54
C VAL A 59 -8.60 4.80 -24.78
N ALA A 60 -9.66 4.23 -25.35
CA ALA A 60 -10.42 3.17 -24.69
C ALA A 60 -9.62 1.87 -24.56
N ASN A 61 -8.81 1.53 -25.57
CA ASN A 61 -7.93 0.35 -25.51
C ASN A 61 -6.80 0.57 -24.50
N ALA A 62 -6.21 1.77 -24.49
CA ALA A 62 -5.17 2.14 -23.53
C ALA A 62 -5.68 2.07 -22.09
N MET A 63 -6.85 2.64 -21.81
CA MET A 63 -7.43 2.60 -20.46
C MET A 63 -7.75 1.17 -20.01
N ARG A 64 -8.21 0.31 -20.92
CA ARG A 64 -8.43 -1.12 -20.61
C ARG A 64 -7.11 -1.81 -20.25
N GLU A 65 -6.05 -1.57 -21.00
CA GLU A 65 -4.73 -2.11 -20.72
C GLU A 65 -4.18 -1.60 -19.38
N ILE A 66 -4.31 -0.30 -19.10
CA ILE A 66 -3.95 0.32 -17.82
C ILE A 66 -4.75 -0.32 -16.67
N ASP A 67 -6.05 -0.56 -16.85
CA ASP A 67 -6.89 -1.19 -15.84
C ASP A 67 -6.52 -2.65 -15.57
N GLU A 68 -6.11 -3.40 -16.60
CA GLU A 68 -5.61 -4.77 -16.49
C GLU A 68 -4.28 -4.82 -15.73
N GLN A 69 -3.41 -3.82 -15.94
CA GLN A 69 -2.12 -3.65 -15.26
C GLN A 69 -2.23 -2.91 -13.92
N LYS A 70 -3.43 -2.53 -13.48
CA LYS A 70 -3.60 -1.76 -12.24
C LYS A 70 -3.26 -2.60 -11.01
N LEU A 71 -2.28 -2.15 -10.25
CA LEU A 71 -1.96 -2.71 -8.94
C LEU A 71 -2.99 -2.25 -7.91
N GLN A 72 -3.62 -3.21 -7.26
CA GLN A 72 -4.65 -2.97 -6.24
C GLN A 72 -4.35 -3.79 -4.99
N PHE A 73 -4.45 -3.13 -3.83
CA PHE A 73 -4.39 -3.77 -2.52
C PHE A 73 -5.68 -3.51 -1.76
N ASN A 74 -6.26 -4.55 -1.21
CA ASN A 74 -7.33 -4.46 -0.21
C ASN A 74 -6.81 -5.04 1.11
N LEU A 75 -6.77 -4.18 2.14
CA LEU A 75 -6.25 -4.52 3.45
C LEU A 75 -7.40 -4.69 4.45
N SER A 76 -7.38 -5.81 5.17
CA SER A 76 -8.45 -6.21 6.09
C SER A 76 -7.90 -6.92 7.33
N ASP A 77 -8.80 -7.22 8.28
CA ASP A 77 -8.50 -7.99 9.50
C ASP A 77 -7.32 -7.45 10.32
N PHE A 78 -7.27 -6.12 10.50
CA PHE A 78 -6.22 -5.48 11.29
C PHE A 78 -6.29 -5.90 12.76
N LYS A 79 -5.16 -6.36 13.27
CA LYS A 79 -4.90 -6.58 14.70
C LYS A 79 -3.68 -5.75 15.09
N VAL A 80 -3.91 -4.80 15.98
CA VAL A 80 -2.91 -3.82 16.42
C VAL A 80 -2.67 -3.97 17.92
N GLY A 81 -1.43 -3.85 18.36
CA GLY A 81 -1.09 -3.91 19.78
C GLY A 81 0.41 -3.80 20.04
N TYR A 82 0.82 -4.10 21.27
CA TYR A 82 2.24 -4.20 21.62
C TYR A 82 2.81 -5.56 21.24
N ILE A 83 4.06 -5.58 20.77
CA ILE A 83 4.78 -6.82 20.42
C ILE A 83 4.87 -7.78 21.61
N LYS A 84 5.04 -7.26 22.83
CA LYS A 84 5.05 -8.08 24.07
C LYS A 84 3.74 -8.86 24.30
N ASP A 85 2.63 -8.39 23.73
CA ASP A 85 1.30 -9.00 23.89
C ASP A 85 0.97 -9.98 22.73
N ILE A 86 1.87 -10.13 21.75
CA ILE A 86 1.74 -11.13 20.68
C ILE A 86 1.80 -12.53 21.28
N GLN A 87 0.90 -13.40 20.83
CA GLN A 87 0.81 -14.80 21.24
C GLN A 87 0.88 -15.69 19.99
N GLY A 88 1.43 -16.89 20.10
CA GLY A 88 1.50 -17.84 18.98
C GLY A 88 2.79 -17.77 18.16
N PHE A 89 2.75 -18.41 16.99
CA PHE A 89 3.91 -18.57 16.11
C PHE A 89 3.98 -17.44 15.09
N TYR A 90 5.19 -17.18 14.60
CA TYR A 90 5.42 -16.14 13.59
C TYR A 90 4.55 -16.32 12.33
N THR A 91 4.31 -17.58 11.92
CA THR A 91 3.45 -17.92 10.78
C THR A 91 1.98 -17.57 10.96
N ASP A 92 1.54 -17.34 12.19
CA ASP A 92 0.17 -16.91 12.45
C ASP A 92 -0.05 -15.47 11.98
N TYR A 93 1.02 -14.69 11.83
CA TYR A 93 1.00 -13.27 11.51
C TYR A 93 1.53 -12.93 10.12
N VAL A 94 2.44 -13.74 9.58
CA VAL A 94 3.11 -13.48 8.31
C VAL A 94 3.05 -14.72 7.43
N ALA A 95 2.67 -14.54 6.17
CA ALA A 95 2.77 -15.61 5.19
C ALA A 95 4.24 -16.01 4.99
N VAL A 96 4.54 -17.29 5.19
CA VAL A 96 5.85 -17.84 4.85
C VAL A 96 5.88 -18.15 3.37
N ALA A 97 7.05 -17.95 2.76
CA ALA A 97 7.32 -18.35 1.40
C ALA A 97 6.95 -19.81 1.18
N GLY A 98 5.90 -20.04 0.41
CA GLY A 98 5.63 -21.34 -0.19
C GLY A 98 6.08 -21.35 -1.65
N VAL A 99 6.14 -22.53 -2.23
CA VAL A 99 6.36 -22.71 -3.68
C VAL A 99 5.26 -21.96 -4.44
N GLY A 100 5.61 -21.01 -5.32
CA GLY A 100 4.67 -20.34 -6.22
C GLY A 100 5.00 -18.88 -6.53
N GLU A 101 4.23 -18.28 -7.44
CA GLU A 101 4.42 -16.90 -7.88
C GLU A 101 4.03 -15.86 -6.81
N VAL A 102 4.92 -14.91 -6.55
CA VAL A 102 4.75 -13.78 -5.63
C VAL A 102 4.83 -12.47 -6.41
N LEU A 103 4.12 -11.44 -5.96
CA LEU A 103 4.21 -10.13 -6.60
C LEU A 103 5.44 -9.37 -6.08
N SER A 104 6.54 -9.39 -6.84
CA SER A 104 7.68 -8.54 -6.56
C SER A 104 7.33 -7.08 -6.87
N VAL A 105 7.50 -6.18 -5.92
CA VAL A 105 7.31 -4.73 -6.15
C VAL A 105 8.57 -3.97 -5.75
N GLY A 106 9.11 -3.10 -6.59
CA GLY A 106 10.33 -2.36 -6.28
C GLY A 106 10.11 -0.86 -6.41
N PRO A 107 10.80 -0.02 -5.62
CA PRO A 107 10.92 1.37 -5.99
C PRO A 107 11.76 1.47 -7.27
N SER A 108 11.37 2.38 -8.15
CA SER A 108 12.13 2.77 -9.33
C SER A 108 12.23 4.28 -9.36
N THR A 109 13.43 4.78 -9.62
CA THR A 109 13.72 6.21 -9.72
C THR A 109 13.95 6.56 -11.17
N ASN A 110 13.20 7.54 -11.67
CA ASN A 110 13.43 8.10 -12.99
C ASN A 110 13.97 9.50 -12.85
N THR A 111 15.05 9.78 -13.56
CA THR A 111 15.71 11.08 -13.56
C THR A 111 15.53 11.74 -14.92
N THR A 112 14.93 12.93 -14.95
CA THR A 112 14.85 13.76 -16.15
C THR A 112 15.94 14.81 -16.09
N THR A 113 16.74 14.91 -17.15
CA THR A 113 17.77 15.94 -17.31
C THR A 113 17.41 16.88 -18.44
N GLU A 114 17.48 18.19 -18.22
CA GLU A 114 17.38 19.22 -19.26
C GLU A 114 18.72 19.94 -19.34
N ASP A 115 19.27 20.10 -20.54
CA ASP A 115 20.59 20.73 -20.79
C ASP A 115 21.75 20.15 -19.96
N GLY A 116 21.66 18.86 -19.61
CA GLY A 116 22.65 18.14 -18.80
C GLY A 116 22.50 18.32 -17.29
N GLU A 117 21.55 19.14 -16.83
CA GLU A 117 21.23 19.35 -15.42
C GLU A 117 20.08 18.44 -14.98
N LEU A 118 20.16 17.92 -13.76
CA LEU A 118 19.08 17.13 -13.17
C LEU A 118 17.92 18.05 -12.80
N VAL A 119 16.82 17.96 -13.54
CA VAL A 119 15.65 18.82 -13.33
C VAL A 119 14.58 18.12 -12.49
N ARG A 120 14.48 16.78 -12.57
CA ARG A 120 13.39 16.05 -11.90
C ARG A 120 13.79 14.64 -11.50
N VAL A 121 13.40 14.24 -10.30
CA VAL A 121 13.43 12.85 -9.84
C VAL A 121 11.98 12.42 -9.59
N SER A 122 11.52 11.39 -10.29
CA SER A 122 10.20 10.79 -10.10
C SER A 122 10.33 9.42 -9.46
N LEU A 123 9.60 9.22 -8.36
CA LEU A 123 9.51 7.94 -7.68
C LEU A 123 8.35 7.14 -8.26
N THR A 124 8.66 5.98 -8.78
CA THR A 124 7.72 5.04 -9.41
C THR A 124 7.83 3.67 -8.75
N GLY A 125 6.84 2.82 -8.99
CA GLY A 125 6.87 1.43 -8.54
C GLY A 125 6.94 0.50 -9.75
N THR A 126 7.83 -0.48 -9.73
CA THR A 126 7.77 -1.59 -10.69
C THR A 126 7.11 -2.77 -10.01
N ALA A 127 6.14 -3.41 -10.66
CA ALA A 127 5.42 -4.57 -10.14
C ALA A 127 5.49 -5.71 -11.16
N GLN A 128 5.79 -6.92 -10.69
CA GLN A 128 5.82 -8.11 -11.53
C GLN A 128 5.57 -9.37 -10.71
N TRP A 129 4.93 -10.37 -11.31
CA TRP A 129 4.86 -11.70 -10.73
C TRP A 129 6.19 -12.43 -10.96
N ALA A 130 6.83 -12.87 -9.88
CA ALA A 130 8.07 -13.61 -9.91
C ALA A 130 7.91 -14.92 -9.13
N MET A 131 8.65 -15.96 -9.50
CA MET A 131 8.65 -17.18 -8.68
C MET A 131 9.27 -16.87 -7.32
N GLY A 132 8.50 -17.13 -6.26
CA GLY A 132 9.02 -17.08 -4.90
C GLY A 132 10.14 -18.10 -4.75
N THR A 133 11.24 -17.70 -4.14
CA THR A 133 12.27 -18.64 -3.73
C THR A 133 11.78 -19.40 -2.50
N ASP A 134 12.12 -20.68 -2.40
CA ASP A 134 11.80 -21.53 -1.24
C ASP A 134 12.51 -21.00 0.00
N GLY A 135 11.89 -20.03 0.66
CA GLY A 135 12.23 -19.61 1.99
C GLY A 135 11.47 -20.48 2.98
N ILE A 136 11.88 -21.74 3.17
CA ILE A 136 11.50 -22.48 4.38
C ILE A 136 12.07 -21.68 5.54
N SER A 137 11.30 -20.72 6.06
CA SER A 137 11.80 -19.87 7.11
C SER A 137 11.93 -20.75 8.34
N ALA A 138 13.15 -20.95 8.82
CA ALA A 138 13.38 -21.55 10.13
C ALA A 138 12.56 -20.81 11.21
N ALA A 139 12.25 -19.54 10.96
CA ALA A 139 11.34 -18.66 11.71
C ALA A 139 9.93 -19.26 11.91
N SER A 140 9.45 -20.17 11.06
CA SER A 140 8.12 -20.77 11.16
C SER A 140 7.84 -21.51 12.47
N LYS A 141 8.88 -21.97 13.17
CA LYS A 141 8.74 -22.71 14.44
C LYS A 141 8.96 -21.84 15.68
N PHE A 142 9.32 -20.57 15.52
CA PHE A 142 9.63 -19.70 16.64
C PHE A 142 8.40 -18.89 17.08
N PRO A 143 8.24 -18.64 18.39
CA PRO A 143 7.24 -17.71 18.89
C PRO A 143 7.42 -16.35 18.23
N ALA A 144 6.33 -15.74 17.75
CA ALA A 144 6.40 -14.47 17.03
C ALA A 144 7.10 -13.38 17.85
N VAL A 145 6.80 -13.29 19.15
CA VAL A 145 7.46 -12.35 20.07
C VAL A 145 8.98 -12.52 20.09
N SER A 146 9.51 -13.74 20.03
CA SER A 146 10.96 -14.02 20.10
C SER A 146 11.73 -13.57 18.86
N ILE A 147 11.04 -13.42 17.73
CA ILE A 147 11.59 -12.90 16.48
C ILE A 147 11.46 -11.37 16.47
N LEU A 148 10.25 -10.88 16.76
CA LEU A 148 9.89 -9.46 16.62
C LEU A 148 10.46 -8.57 17.72
N SER A 149 10.74 -9.11 18.91
CA SER A 149 11.35 -8.36 20.01
C SER A 149 12.87 -8.19 19.85
N ARG A 150 13.48 -8.77 18.82
CA ARG A 150 14.92 -8.61 18.57
C ARG A 150 15.15 -7.25 17.95
N ALA A 151 16.18 -6.55 18.43
CA ALA A 151 16.63 -5.35 17.77
C ALA A 151 17.10 -5.69 16.35
N ILE A 152 16.55 -5.00 15.35
CA ILE A 152 16.99 -5.08 13.96
C ILE A 152 17.69 -3.78 13.67
N ASP A 153 18.96 -3.86 13.27
CA ASP A 153 19.82 -2.69 13.04
C ASP A 153 19.88 -1.72 14.24
N GLY A 154 19.81 -2.27 15.46
CA GLY A 154 19.80 -1.50 16.71
C GLY A 154 18.47 -0.82 17.05
N ILE A 155 17.42 -1.01 16.25
CA ILE A 155 16.08 -0.46 16.48
C ILE A 155 15.25 -1.48 17.24
N THR A 156 14.67 -1.06 18.36
CA THR A 156 13.72 -1.86 19.14
C THR A 156 12.31 -1.47 18.73
N TYR A 157 11.55 -2.45 18.23
CA TYR A 157 10.15 -2.27 17.86
C TYR A 157 9.26 -2.61 19.06
N GLU A 158 8.21 -1.82 19.27
CA GLU A 158 7.32 -1.98 20.43
C GLU A 158 5.89 -2.33 20.04
N ARG A 159 5.44 -1.84 18.87
CA ARG A 159 4.06 -1.99 18.41
C ARG A 159 4.02 -2.75 17.10
N TYR A 160 2.87 -3.34 16.79
CA TYR A 160 2.66 -4.06 15.55
C TYR A 160 1.27 -3.83 14.99
N ALA A 161 1.15 -4.00 13.67
CA ALA A 161 -0.09 -4.21 12.96
C ALA A 161 0.02 -5.48 12.12
N ALA A 162 -0.81 -6.48 12.43
CA ALA A 162 -0.97 -7.67 11.62
C ALA A 162 -2.26 -7.57 10.81
N TYR A 163 -2.23 -7.94 9.55
CA TYR A 163 -3.37 -7.74 8.64
C TYR A 163 -3.34 -8.74 7.50
N ARG A 164 -4.47 -8.82 6.78
CA ARG A 164 -4.59 -9.57 5.54
C ARG A 164 -4.48 -8.63 4.36
N VAL A 165 -3.75 -9.08 3.34
CA VAL A 165 -3.61 -8.41 2.06
C VAL A 165 -4.26 -9.25 0.99
N HIS A 166 -5.21 -8.67 0.28
CA HIS A 166 -5.67 -9.16 -1.01
C HIS A 166 -5.07 -8.28 -2.10
N VAL A 167 -4.20 -8.86 -2.92
CA VAL A 167 -3.54 -8.16 -4.02
C VAL A 167 -4.08 -8.62 -5.36
N LYS A 168 -4.25 -7.68 -6.29
CA LYS A 168 -4.61 -7.94 -7.69
C LYS A 168 -3.69 -7.14 -8.62
N PHE A 169 -3.14 -7.81 -9.63
CA PHE A 169 -2.24 -7.21 -10.63
C PHE A 169 -2.19 -8.11 -11.87
N GLU A 170 -2.32 -7.53 -13.07
CA GLU A 170 -2.26 -8.25 -14.36
C GLU A 170 -3.21 -9.46 -14.44
N GLY A 171 -4.45 -9.26 -13.97
CA GLY A 171 -5.49 -10.29 -13.94
C GLY A 171 -5.26 -11.43 -12.93
N LYS A 172 -4.10 -11.50 -12.27
CA LYS A 172 -3.80 -12.44 -11.19
C LYS A 172 -4.16 -11.83 -9.84
N GLN A 173 -4.43 -12.69 -8.85
CA GLN A 173 -4.76 -12.26 -7.50
C GLN A 173 -4.17 -13.22 -6.44
N ARG A 174 -3.89 -12.69 -5.25
CA ARG A 174 -3.39 -13.49 -4.12
C ARG A 174 -3.84 -12.91 -2.78
N ASP A 175 -4.16 -13.81 -1.86
CA ASP A 175 -4.42 -13.49 -0.46
C ASP A 175 -3.24 -13.93 0.42
N TYR A 176 -2.81 -13.07 1.33
CA TYR A 176 -1.74 -13.39 2.28
C TYR A 176 -1.86 -12.60 3.59
N ARG A 177 -1.03 -12.99 4.57
CA ARG A 177 -0.90 -12.26 5.84
C ARG A 177 0.42 -11.49 5.86
N ALA A 178 0.37 -10.28 6.38
CA ALA A 178 1.54 -9.42 6.52
C ALA A 178 1.55 -8.77 7.91
N LEU A 179 2.72 -8.25 8.26
CA LEU A 179 2.96 -7.60 9.53
C LEU A 179 3.75 -6.31 9.29
N ALA A 180 3.38 -5.24 9.98
CA ALA A 180 4.23 -4.07 10.16
C ALA A 180 4.59 -3.96 11.64
N VAL A 181 5.84 -3.63 11.94
CA VAL A 181 6.29 -3.34 13.30
C VAL A 181 6.79 -1.90 13.38
N PHE A 182 6.52 -1.27 14.51
CA PHE A 182 6.68 0.16 14.72
C PHE A 182 7.60 0.39 15.91
N ALA A 183 8.68 1.14 15.67
CA ALA A 183 9.56 1.61 16.72
C ALA A 183 8.98 2.88 17.33
N PRO A 184 9.20 3.11 18.63
CA PRO A 184 8.86 4.40 19.22
C PRO A 184 9.63 5.51 18.50
N ALA A 185 8.99 6.68 18.41
CA ALA A 185 9.65 7.87 17.92
C ALA A 185 10.94 8.16 18.69
N LYS A 186 11.99 8.55 17.97
CA LYS A 186 13.27 8.96 18.58
C LYS A 186 13.17 10.42 19.02
N PRO A 187 13.31 10.73 20.32
CA PRO A 187 13.38 12.12 20.78
C PRO A 187 14.57 12.84 20.13
N GLY A 188 14.32 13.97 19.48
CA GLY A 188 15.39 14.83 18.95
C GLY A 188 15.94 14.47 17.56
N SER A 189 15.21 13.71 16.74
CA SER A 189 15.59 13.41 15.34
C SER A 189 15.67 14.64 14.40
N GLY A 190 15.41 15.84 14.90
CA GLY A 190 15.59 17.10 14.16
C GLY A 190 14.63 17.28 12.98
N THR A 191 13.68 16.38 12.79
CA THR A 191 12.59 16.56 11.82
C THR A 191 11.62 17.60 12.39
N VAL A 192 11.55 18.77 11.77
CA VAL A 192 10.72 19.89 12.23
C VAL A 192 9.26 19.47 12.23
N LEU A 193 8.66 19.69 13.40
CA LEU A 193 7.42 19.15 13.90
C LEU A 193 6.20 19.81 13.27
N THR A 194 5.28 19.03 12.73
CA THR A 194 3.85 19.31 12.91
C THR A 194 3.34 18.36 13.99
N THR A 195 2.49 18.86 14.88
CA THR A 195 2.15 18.32 16.20
C THR A 195 1.43 16.95 16.23
N GLU A 196 1.44 16.16 15.16
CA GLU A 196 0.66 14.93 15.05
C GLU A 196 1.38 13.69 14.50
N ASN A 197 2.59 13.79 13.93
CA ASN A 197 3.27 12.61 13.36
C ASN A 197 4.77 12.62 13.68
N GLU A 198 5.17 11.94 14.75
CA GLU A 198 6.55 11.49 14.87
C GLU A 198 6.74 10.36 13.85
N ILE A 199 7.76 10.44 12.98
CA ILE A 199 8.04 9.35 12.05
C ILE A 199 8.57 8.17 12.86
N GLU A 200 7.69 7.20 13.12
CA GLU A 200 8.05 5.89 13.63
C GLU A 200 8.96 5.20 12.61
N ASP A 201 10.06 4.57 13.05
CA ASP A 201 10.76 3.63 12.18
C ASP A 201 9.82 2.42 12.00
N VAL A 202 9.27 2.27 10.79
CA VAL A 202 8.37 1.16 10.44
C VAL A 202 9.10 0.14 9.60
N LEU A 203 9.08 -1.11 10.06
CA LEU A 203 9.55 -2.25 9.27
C LEU A 203 8.35 -3.05 8.79
N PHE A 204 8.21 -3.14 7.47
CA PHE A 204 7.26 -4.05 6.84
C PHE A 204 7.89 -5.42 6.72
N VAL A 205 7.17 -6.40 7.23
CA VAL A 205 7.44 -7.81 7.12
C VAL A 205 6.38 -8.37 6.17
N ASP A 206 6.64 -8.15 4.88
CA ASP A 206 5.80 -8.58 3.78
C ASP A 206 6.61 -9.48 2.84
N PHE A 207 6.08 -10.67 2.60
CA PHE A 207 6.67 -11.65 1.72
C PHE A 207 6.66 -11.24 0.24
N ILE A 208 5.72 -10.41 -0.16
CA ILE A 208 5.39 -10.15 -1.56
C ILE A 208 6.27 -9.03 -2.11
N THR A 209 6.26 -7.85 -1.47
CA THR A 209 6.84 -6.64 -2.08
C THR A 209 8.36 -6.56 -2.03
N GLY A 210 9.08 -7.52 -1.43
CA GLY A 210 10.39 -7.21 -0.88
C GLY A 210 10.26 -6.13 0.22
N ASN A 211 10.74 -6.41 1.43
CA ASN A 211 10.55 -5.50 2.56
C ASN A 211 11.03 -4.06 2.31
N SER A 212 11.93 -3.87 1.33
CA SER A 212 12.46 -2.57 0.95
C SER A 212 11.43 -1.63 0.31
N ALA A 213 10.48 -2.11 -0.50
CA ALA A 213 9.56 -1.21 -1.22
C ALA A 213 8.57 -0.52 -0.29
N LEU A 214 7.86 -1.29 0.55
CA LEU A 214 6.93 -0.71 1.52
C LEU A 214 7.67 0.20 2.52
N THR A 215 8.83 -0.23 3.02
CA THR A 215 9.66 0.60 3.91
C THR A 215 10.10 1.89 3.23
N TYR A 216 10.41 1.84 1.92
CA TYR A 216 10.72 3.01 1.13
C TYR A 216 9.52 3.98 1.04
N PHE A 217 8.34 3.52 0.61
CA PHE A 217 7.16 4.38 0.47
C PHE A 217 6.54 4.82 1.81
N CYS A 218 6.87 4.15 2.92
CA CYS A 218 6.43 4.54 4.25
C CYS A 218 7.10 5.84 4.72
N LYS A 219 8.36 6.08 4.34
CA LYS A 219 9.09 7.28 4.77
C LYS A 219 8.45 8.52 4.15
N GLU A 220 8.07 9.47 5.01
CA GLU A 220 7.22 10.63 4.65
C GLU A 220 7.79 11.52 3.54
N SER A 221 9.10 11.52 3.30
CA SER A 221 9.73 12.31 2.24
C SER A 221 9.38 11.85 0.82
N ASN A 222 8.84 10.64 0.67
CA ASN A 222 8.57 10.05 -0.64
C ASN A 222 7.14 10.35 -1.06
N ASP A 223 6.87 11.62 -1.36
CA ASP A 223 5.64 11.98 -2.06
C ASP A 223 5.65 11.32 -3.43
N VAL A 224 4.65 10.49 -3.68
CA VAL A 224 4.48 9.85 -4.97
C VAL A 224 3.74 10.83 -5.86
N SER A 225 4.50 11.53 -6.69
CA SER A 225 3.96 12.49 -7.65
C SER A 225 3.86 11.84 -9.03
N PRO A 226 2.77 12.10 -9.79
CA PRO A 226 2.70 11.67 -11.19
C PRO A 226 3.56 12.56 -12.10
N THR A 227 4.64 13.17 -11.59
CA THR A 227 5.46 14.14 -12.35
C THR A 227 6.02 13.54 -13.63
N ARG A 228 6.21 12.21 -13.68
CA ARG A 228 6.60 11.50 -14.90
C ARG A 228 5.54 11.56 -16.01
N LEU A 229 4.26 11.61 -15.64
CA LEU A 229 3.17 11.76 -16.61
C LEU A 229 3.06 13.19 -17.14
N LEU A 230 3.62 14.18 -16.44
CA LEU A 230 3.62 15.58 -16.87
C LEU A 230 4.51 15.83 -18.09
N ASP A 231 5.35 14.86 -18.47
CA ASP A 231 6.12 14.91 -19.72
C ASP A 231 5.21 14.69 -20.95
N PHE A 232 3.94 14.30 -20.72
CA PHE A 232 2.90 14.10 -21.75
C PHE A 232 1.64 14.92 -21.45
N PRO A 233 1.74 16.25 -21.28
CA PRO A 233 0.66 17.07 -20.71
C PRO A 233 -0.60 17.13 -21.58
N SER A 234 -0.48 16.87 -22.89
CA SER A 234 -1.58 16.88 -23.85
C SER A 234 -2.03 15.48 -24.28
N ASN A 235 -1.50 14.42 -23.66
CA ASN A 235 -1.90 13.07 -24.01
C ASN A 235 -3.26 12.74 -23.39
N PRO A 236 -4.30 12.41 -24.18
CA PRO A 236 -5.65 12.20 -23.67
C PRO A 236 -5.79 11.01 -22.71
N ILE A 237 -4.87 10.03 -22.78
CA ILE A 237 -4.81 8.90 -21.84
C ILE A 237 -4.35 9.42 -20.48
N VAL A 238 -3.29 10.22 -20.45
CA VAL A 238 -2.73 10.81 -19.23
C VAL A 238 -3.73 11.76 -18.57
N GLU A 239 -4.33 12.67 -19.34
CA GLU A 239 -5.33 13.62 -18.83
C GLU A 239 -6.52 12.89 -18.19
N ARG A 240 -7.00 11.83 -18.84
CA ARG A 240 -8.08 11.01 -18.31
C ARG A 240 -7.69 10.32 -17.02
N TRP A 241 -6.53 9.67 -17.00
CA TRP A 241 -6.06 8.94 -15.82
C TRP A 241 -5.85 9.86 -14.61
N LEU A 242 -5.22 11.03 -14.80
CA LEU A 242 -4.98 12.02 -13.74
C LEU A 242 -6.28 12.58 -13.16
N ARG A 243 -7.31 12.76 -14.01
CA ARG A 243 -8.64 13.19 -13.55
C ARG A 243 -9.33 12.13 -12.71
N GLU A 244 -9.17 10.85 -13.06
CA GLU A 244 -9.76 9.72 -12.35
C GLU A 244 -8.96 9.31 -11.09
N ASN A 245 -7.66 9.65 -11.04
CA ASN A 245 -6.73 9.29 -9.97
C ASN A 245 -5.91 10.53 -9.56
N PRO A 246 -6.52 11.51 -8.86
CA PRO A 246 -5.80 12.70 -8.43
C PRO A 246 -4.62 12.33 -7.52
N PRO A 247 -3.54 13.14 -7.49
CA PRO A 247 -2.42 12.92 -6.59
C PRO A 247 -2.89 12.78 -5.14
N LEU A 248 -2.25 11.87 -4.40
CA LEU A 248 -2.47 11.73 -2.97
C LEU A 248 -1.96 13.00 -2.29
N SER A 249 -2.86 13.97 -2.04
CA SER A 249 -2.50 15.19 -1.32
C SER A 249 -2.20 14.86 0.14
N ARG A 250 -1.16 15.45 0.71
CA ARG A 250 -1.00 15.48 2.18
C ARG A 250 -2.25 16.11 2.77
N LYS A 251 -3.01 15.34 3.55
CA LYS A 251 -4.05 15.89 4.43
C LYS A 251 -3.41 16.29 5.74
#